data_AF-X1IT19-F1
#
_entry.id   AF-X1IT19-F1
#
_cell.length_a   1.000
_cell.length_b   1.000
_cell.length_c   1.000
_cell.angle_alpha   90.00
_cell.angle_beta   90.00
_cell.angle_gamma   90.00
#
_symmetry.space_group_name_H-M   'P 1'
#
loop_
_entity.id
_entity.type
_entity.pdbx_description
1 polymer ?
#
loop_
_entity_poly.entity_id
_entity_poly.type
_entity_poly.pdbx_seq_one_letter_code
_entity_poly.pdbx_strand_id
1 'polypeptide(L)'
;ADISYRKRIFDGLRNACERKNLTFALCMEYELEKGEVIGLNKEFMSSRNCEGIDIPLYKREGKKFYPAVDCAGDCLYCTDPRCGTEDLAMGREGSRKDWRLKDYRRWSKEAKRKSSKMLFPDPM
;
A
#
# COMPACT_ATOMS: atom_id res chain seq x y z
N ALA A 1 -26.53 -3.39 6.08
CA ALA A 1 -26.03 -3.33 7.47
C ALA A 1 -25.99 -1.85 7.89
N ASP A 2 -26.33 -1.52 9.13
CA ASP A 2 -26.26 -0.15 9.63
C ASP A 2 -24.79 0.31 9.75
N ILE A 3 -24.44 1.34 8.97
CA ILE A 3 -23.08 1.87 8.94
C ILE A 3 -22.70 2.56 10.25
N SER A 4 -23.64 3.25 10.90
CA SER A 4 -23.45 3.92 12.18
C SER A 4 -23.16 2.91 13.28
N TYR A 5 -23.84 1.75 13.25
CA TYR A 5 -23.53 0.65 14.16
C TYR A 5 -22.11 0.10 13.97
N ARG A 6 -21.70 -0.14 12.72
CA ARG A 6 -20.35 -0.63 12.41
C ARG A 6 -19.26 0.37 12.82
N LYS A 7 -19.43 1.66 12.52
CA LYS A 7 -18.49 2.71 12.93
C LYS A 7 -18.31 2.75 14.46
N ARG A 8 -19.40 2.60 15.23
CA ARG A 8 -19.31 2.49 16.70
C ARG A 8 -18.50 1.27 17.18
N ILE A 9 -18.66 0.12 16.52
CA ILE A 9 -17.83 -1.07 16.82
C ILE A 9 -16.36 -0.78 16.51
N PHE A 10 -16.07 -0.23 15.33
CA PHE A 10 -14.69 0.05 14.90
C PHE A 10 -14.00 1.04 15.83
N ASP A 11 -14.70 2.09 16.26
CA ASP A 11 -14.21 3.04 17.25
C ASP A 11 -13.92 2.35 18.60
N GLY A 12 -14.85 1.53 19.09
CA GLY A 12 -14.66 0.77 20.33
C GLY A 12 -13.44 -0.16 20.28
N LEU A 13 -13.25 -0.87 19.16
CA LEU A 13 -12.12 -1.78 18.94
C LEU A 13 -10.80 -1.01 18.84
N ARG A 14 -10.75 0.06 18.04
CA ARG A 14 -9.59 0.93 17.92
C ARG A 14 -9.15 1.45 19.28
N ASN A 15 -10.08 2.00 20.05
CA ASN A 15 -9.80 2.54 21.38
C ASN A 15 -9.31 1.44 22.36
N ALA A 16 -9.81 0.21 22.24
CA ALA A 16 -9.33 -0.92 23.03
C ALA A 16 -7.88 -1.31 22.67
N CYS A 17 -7.54 -1.33 21.37
CA CYS A 17 -6.18 -1.56 20.89
C CYS A 17 -5.21 -0.47 21.37
N GLU A 18 -5.59 0.81 21.23
CA GLU A 18 -4.75 1.94 21.65
C GLU A 18 -4.42 1.89 23.16
N ARG A 19 -5.41 1.58 24.02
CA ARG A 19 -5.18 1.39 25.47
C ARG A 19 -4.21 0.25 25.81
N LYS A 20 -3.94 -0.65 24.87
CA LYS A 20 -3.04 -1.79 25.02
C LYS A 20 -1.73 -1.61 24.24
N ASN A 21 -1.48 -0.43 23.67
CA ASN A 21 -0.35 -0.16 22.76
C ASN A 21 -0.33 -1.11 21.55
N LEU A 22 -1.51 -1.47 21.04
CA LEU A 22 -1.68 -2.25 19.81
C LEU A 22 -2.16 -1.34 18.69
N THR A 23 -1.67 -1.59 17.47
CA THR A 23 -2.20 -0.95 16.27
C THR A 23 -3.52 -1.58 15.83
N PHE A 24 -4.38 -0.80 15.19
CA PHE A 24 -5.66 -1.24 14.64
C PHE A 24 -5.75 -0.93 13.14
N ALA A 25 -6.36 -1.82 12.37
CA ALA A 25 -6.65 -1.63 10.95
C ALA A 25 -7.92 -2.42 10.57
N LEU A 26 -8.60 -1.95 9.53
CA LEU A 26 -9.74 -2.60 8.90
C LEU A 26 -9.33 -3.13 7.52
N CYS A 27 -9.73 -4.36 7.20
CA CYS A 27 -9.49 -4.96 5.89
C CYS A 27 -10.77 -4.95 5.06
N MET A 28 -10.71 -4.31 3.88
CA MET A 28 -11.83 -4.23 2.92
C MET A 28 -13.13 -3.64 3.46
N GLU A 29 -13.07 -2.81 4.50
CA GLU A 29 -14.24 -2.13 5.04
C GLU A 29 -14.49 -0.80 4.35
N TYR A 30 -15.71 -0.59 3.87
CA TYR A 30 -16.15 0.61 3.18
C TYR A 30 -17.59 1.00 3.54
N GLU A 31 -17.94 2.24 3.22
CA GLU A 31 -19.30 2.76 3.19
C GLU A 31 -19.65 3.31 1.81
N LEU A 32 -20.96 3.41 1.53
CA LEU A 32 -21.49 4.05 0.33
C LEU A 32 -22.06 5.41 0.72
N GLU A 33 -21.44 6.49 0.26
CA GLU A 33 -21.94 7.85 0.46
C GLU A 33 -22.25 8.48 -0.90
N LYS A 34 -23.51 8.82 -1.15
CA LYS A 34 -23.96 9.42 -2.44
C LYS A 34 -23.52 8.62 -3.68
N GLY A 35 -23.41 7.30 -3.57
CA GLY A 35 -22.98 6.40 -4.64
C GLY A 35 -21.46 6.18 -4.74
N GLU A 36 -20.67 6.89 -3.95
CA GLU A 36 -19.22 6.74 -3.88
C GLU A 36 -18.81 5.72 -2.83
N VAL A 37 -17.81 4.90 -3.16
CA VAL A 37 -17.23 3.91 -2.23
C VAL A 37 -16.15 4.60 -1.39
N ILE A 38 -16.39 4.72 -0.10
CA ILE A 38 -15.46 5.33 0.84
C ILE A 38 -14.85 4.24 1.73
N GLY A 39 -13.56 3.99 1.58
CA GLY A 39 -12.83 3.06 2.46
C GLY A 39 -12.78 3.59 3.90
N LEU A 40 -13.22 2.79 4.86
CA LEU A 40 -13.28 3.16 6.28
C LEU A 40 -11.95 2.98 7.00
N ASN A 41 -11.04 2.16 6.46
CA ASN A 41 -9.72 1.99 7.06
C ASN A 41 -8.98 3.33 7.23
N LYS A 42 -9.17 4.28 6.32
CA LYS A 42 -8.56 5.62 6.42
C LYS A 42 -8.96 6.39 7.68
N GLU A 43 -10.12 6.09 8.24
CA GLU A 43 -10.70 6.76 9.40
C GLU A 43 -10.28 6.07 10.71
N PHE A 44 -10.24 4.73 10.70
CA PHE A 44 -10.04 3.95 11.92
C PHE A 44 -8.64 3.38 12.09
N MET A 45 -7.79 3.31 11.06
CA MET A 45 -6.47 2.70 11.24
C MET A 45 -5.55 3.56 12.12
N SER A 46 -4.81 2.90 13.00
CA SER A 46 -3.66 3.47 13.71
C SER A 46 -2.33 2.85 13.30
N SER A 47 -2.35 1.84 12.43
CA SER A 47 -1.15 1.25 11.83
C SER A 47 -0.62 2.09 10.67
N ARG A 48 0.68 1.96 10.36
CA ARG A 48 1.27 2.50 9.13
C ARG A 48 0.94 1.66 7.89
N ASN A 49 0.81 0.35 8.08
CA ASN A 49 0.58 -0.65 7.04
C ASN A 49 -0.73 -1.39 7.28
N CYS A 50 -1.32 -1.95 6.22
CA CYS A 50 -2.40 -2.93 6.37
C CYS A 50 -1.89 -4.11 7.21
N GLU A 51 -2.67 -4.55 8.20
CA GLU A 51 -2.30 -5.58 9.19
C GLU A 51 -1.19 -5.22 10.18
N GLY A 52 -0.65 -3.99 10.15
CA GLY A 52 0.40 -3.54 11.08
C GLY A 52 1.76 -4.23 10.88
N ILE A 53 1.97 -4.87 9.73
CA ILE A 53 3.20 -5.59 9.38
C ILE A 53 3.91 -4.82 8.27
N ASP A 54 5.23 -4.68 8.39
CA ASP A 54 6.06 -4.12 7.32
C ASP A 54 6.21 -5.16 6.19
N ILE A 55 5.59 -4.86 5.05
CA ILE A 55 5.59 -5.75 3.88
C ILE A 55 6.22 -4.98 2.71
N PRO A 56 7.55 -5.12 2.47
CA PRO A 56 8.18 -4.47 1.33
C PRO A 56 7.58 -4.99 0.02
N LEU A 57 7.82 -4.25 -1.07
CA LEU A 57 7.49 -4.77 -2.40
C LEU A 57 8.36 -5.98 -2.73
N TYR A 58 7.77 -7.02 -3.31
CA TYR A 58 8.48 -8.21 -3.73
C TYR A 58 8.71 -8.22 -5.24
N LYS A 59 9.91 -8.61 -5.65
CA LYS A 59 10.24 -8.97 -7.03
C LYS A 59 10.37 -10.47 -7.17
N ARG A 60 10.02 -11.00 -8.34
CA ARG A 60 10.18 -12.41 -8.67
C ARG A 60 11.51 -12.65 -9.35
N GLU A 61 12.32 -13.55 -8.80
CA GLU A 61 13.54 -14.04 -9.42
C GLU A 61 13.42 -15.55 -9.64
N GLY A 62 13.32 -15.96 -10.91
CA GLY A 62 12.99 -17.33 -11.28
C GLY A 62 11.65 -17.79 -10.71
N LYS A 63 11.69 -18.73 -9.75
CA LYS A 63 10.50 -19.28 -9.07
C LYS A 63 10.24 -18.69 -7.69
N LYS A 64 11.13 -17.85 -7.15
CA LYS A 64 11.05 -17.32 -5.78
C LYS A 64 10.77 -15.81 -5.79
N PHE A 65 10.26 -15.31 -4.67
CA PHE A 65 10.04 -13.89 -4.43
C PHE A 65 11.01 -13.39 -3.37
N TYR A 66 11.55 -12.19 -3.60
CA TYR A 66 12.46 -11.53 -2.68
C TYR A 66 12.04 -10.07 -2.51
N PRO A 67 12.28 -9.46 -1.33
CA PRO A 67 12.12 -8.02 -1.16
C PRO A 67 12.91 -7.27 -2.24
N ALA A 68 12.25 -6.35 -2.92
CA ALA A 68 12.86 -5.49 -3.94
C ALA A 68 13.77 -4.45 -3.28
N VAL A 69 13.39 -3.98 -2.09
CA VAL A 69 14.12 -3.01 -1.27
C VAL A 69 13.79 -3.23 0.21
N ASP A 70 14.66 -2.71 1.07
CA ASP A 70 14.40 -2.59 2.50
C ASP A 70 13.52 -1.35 2.77
N CYS A 71 12.20 -1.53 2.65
CA CYS A 71 11.20 -0.51 2.98
C CYS A 71 10.04 -1.09 3.80
N ALA A 72 9.35 -0.22 4.54
CA ALA A 72 8.23 -0.63 5.39
C ALA A 72 6.98 -1.05 4.61
N GLY A 73 6.90 -0.81 3.30
CA GLY A 73 5.70 -1.12 2.50
C GLY A 73 4.57 -0.09 2.63
N ASP A 74 4.79 1.02 3.33
CA ASP A 74 3.83 2.07 3.64
C ASP A 74 3.65 3.06 2.48
N CYS A 75 3.31 2.54 1.30
CA CYS A 75 3.25 3.30 0.05
C CYS A 75 2.38 4.57 0.17
N LEU A 76 1.31 4.52 0.96
CA LEU A 76 0.41 5.65 1.26
C LEU A 76 1.13 6.87 1.87
N TYR A 77 2.22 6.65 2.59
CA TYR A 77 3.03 7.70 3.24
C TYR A 77 4.40 7.87 2.58
N CYS A 78 4.72 7.03 1.59
CA CYS A 78 6.01 7.07 0.91
C CYS A 78 6.14 8.34 0.05
N THR A 79 7.22 9.10 0.27
CA THR A 79 7.62 10.25 -0.56
C THR A 79 8.88 9.98 -1.38
N ASP A 80 9.66 8.97 -1.00
CA ASP A 80 10.90 8.53 -1.63
C ASP A 80 10.81 7.06 -2.11
N PRO A 81 10.52 6.81 -3.39
CA PRO A 81 10.27 5.49 -3.94
C PRO A 81 11.58 4.74 -4.23
N ARG A 82 12.33 4.39 -3.17
CA ARG A 82 13.57 3.58 -3.26
C ARG A 82 13.36 2.26 -4.02
N CYS A 83 12.14 1.73 -4.01
CA CYS A 83 11.75 0.55 -4.79
C CYS A 83 11.83 0.71 -6.32
N GLY A 84 12.04 1.93 -6.82
CA GLY A 84 12.18 2.24 -8.24
C GLY A 84 10.85 2.40 -8.99
N THR A 85 9.72 2.38 -8.29
CA THR A 85 8.37 2.60 -8.84
C THR A 85 7.84 3.94 -8.32
N GLU A 86 8.02 5.01 -9.11
CA GLU A 86 7.62 6.38 -8.75
C GLU A 86 6.16 6.52 -8.35
N ASP A 87 5.28 5.78 -9.04
CA ASP A 87 3.85 5.75 -8.77
C ASP A 87 3.53 5.39 -7.31
N LEU A 88 4.35 4.55 -6.66
CA LEU A 88 4.10 4.08 -5.30
C LEU A 88 4.55 5.06 -4.20
N ALA A 89 5.11 6.22 -4.57
CA ALA A 89 5.29 7.34 -3.64
C ALA A 89 3.97 8.10 -3.42
N MET A 90 2.99 7.44 -2.81
CA MET A 90 1.61 7.94 -2.69
C MET A 90 1.43 8.99 -1.57
N GLY A 91 2.49 9.28 -0.83
CA GLY A 91 2.54 10.40 0.11
C GLY A 91 2.79 11.76 -0.57
N ARG A 92 3.13 11.78 -1.87
CA ARG A 92 3.33 13.01 -2.64
C ARG A 92 1.99 13.69 -2.95
N GLU A 93 1.99 15.02 -2.97
CA GLU A 93 0.80 15.79 -3.33
C GLU A 93 0.34 15.46 -4.76
N GLY A 94 -0.97 15.25 -4.95
CA GLY A 94 -1.55 14.90 -6.24
C GLY A 94 -1.30 13.45 -6.71
N SER A 95 -0.62 12.61 -5.93
CA SER A 95 -0.36 11.22 -6.33
C SER A 95 -1.66 10.40 -6.42
N ARG A 96 -1.72 9.53 -7.43
CA ARG A 96 -2.77 8.51 -7.53
C ARG A 96 -2.70 7.54 -6.35
N LYS A 97 -3.87 7.06 -5.92
CA LYS A 97 -3.99 6.09 -4.81
C LYS A 97 -4.73 4.82 -5.22
N ASP A 98 -5.05 4.71 -6.50
CA ASP A 98 -5.85 3.67 -7.11
C ASP A 98 -5.04 2.98 -8.22
N TRP A 99 -4.71 1.70 -8.01
CA TRP A 99 -3.93 0.93 -8.98
C TRP A 99 -4.78 -0.14 -9.63
N ARG A 100 -4.67 -0.26 -10.96
CA ARG A 100 -5.35 -1.28 -11.75
C ARG A 100 -4.35 -2.30 -12.25
N LEU A 101 -4.82 -3.48 -12.64
CA LEU A 101 -3.97 -4.54 -13.21
C LEU A 101 -3.03 -4.06 -14.34
N LYS A 102 -3.47 -3.09 -15.16
CA LYS A 102 -2.64 -2.49 -16.21
C LYS A 102 -1.40 -1.77 -15.65
N ASP A 103 -1.51 -1.13 -14.49
CA ASP A 103 -0.42 -0.40 -13.83
C ASP A 103 0.64 -1.40 -13.33
N TYR A 104 0.21 -2.49 -12.67
CA TYR A 104 1.11 -3.59 -12.27
C TYR A 104 1.84 -4.24 -13.45
N ARG A 105 1.13 -4.44 -14.57
CA ARG A 105 1.73 -4.99 -15.81
C ARG A 105 2.75 -4.02 -16.41
N ARG A 106 2.51 -2.71 -16.35
CA ARG A 106 3.46 -1.68 -16.77
C ARG A 106 4.73 -1.72 -15.91
N TRP A 107 4.60 -1.67 -14.58
CA TRP A 107 5.75 -1.73 -13.66
C TRP A 107 6.57 -3.01 -13.86
N SER A 108 5.90 -4.14 -14.06
CA SER A 108 6.58 -5.41 -14.35
C SER A 108 7.42 -5.36 -15.64
N LYS A 109 6.95 -4.67 -16.68
CA LYS A 109 7.73 -4.46 -17.93
C LYS A 109 8.88 -3.49 -17.71
N GLU A 110 8.67 -2.41 -16.98
CA GLU A 110 9.68 -1.40 -16.66
C GLU A 110 10.82 -2.01 -15.82
N ALA A 111 10.49 -2.80 -14.80
CA ALA A 111 11.46 -3.52 -13.98
C ALA A 111 12.34 -4.45 -14.83
N LYS A 112 11.76 -5.19 -15.79
CA LYS A 112 12.52 -6.02 -16.73
C LYS A 112 13.45 -5.20 -17.62
N ARG A 113 13.00 -4.06 -18.13
CA ARG A 113 13.82 -3.17 -18.97
C ARG A 113 14.99 -2.57 -18.18
N LYS A 114 14.76 -2.11 -16.95
CA LYS A 114 15.81 -1.60 -16.05
C LYS A 114 16.82 -2.69 -15.74
N SER A 115 16.37 -3.90 -15.43
CA SER A 115 17.25 -5.06 -15.22
C SER A 115 18.10 -5.39 -16.46
N SER A 116 17.50 -5.38 -17.65
CA SER A 116 18.22 -5.63 -18.91
C SER A 116 19.26 -4.54 -19.22
N LYS A 117 18.94 -3.27 -18.96
CA LYS A 117 19.89 -2.15 -19.14
C LYS A 117 21.05 -2.17 -18.15
N MET A 118 20.83 -2.63 -16.92
CA MET A 118 21.93 -2.86 -15.96
C MET A 118 22.85 -4.00 -16.41
N LEU A 119 22.29 -5.04 -17.04
CA LEU A 119 23.07 -6.18 -17.53
C LEU A 119 23.82 -5.88 -18.84
N PHE A 120 23.30 -4.96 -19.64
CA PHE A 120 23.87 -4.54 -20.92
C PHE A 120 23.81 -3.01 -21.05
N PRO A 121 24.74 -2.28 -20.43
CA PRO A 121 24.80 -0.83 -20.58
C PRO A 121 25.16 -0.46 -22.03
N ASP A 122 24.59 0.63 -22.53
CA ASP A 122 24.94 1.16 -23.86
C ASP A 122 26.45 1.50 -23.88
N PRO A 123 27.18 1.19 -24.97
CA PRO A 123 28.58 1.57 -25.08
C PRO A 123 28.71 3.10 -25.04
N MET A 124 29.62 3.60 -24.18
CA MET A 124 29.97 5.01 -24.03
C MET A 124 30.49 5.63 -25.34
#